data_AF-F4RFS4-F1
#
_entry.id   AF-F4RFS4-F1
#
_cell.length_a   1.000
_cell.length_b   1.000
_cell.length_c   1.000
_cell.angle_alpha   90.00
_cell.angle_beta   90.00
_cell.angle_gamma   90.00
#
_symmetry.space_group_name_H-M   'P 1'
#
loop_
_entity.id
_entity.type
_entity.pdbx_description
1 polymer ?
#
loop_
_entity_poly.entity_id
_entity_poly.type
_entity_poly.pdbx_seq_one_letter_code
_entity_poly.pdbx_strand_id
1 'polypeptide(L)'
;MKTEFRTDDEIERSVLPEQKLRYAWLRMEAIHFHKCPESNGRRSQWSAIDERLAILGSKPYRFQETFYNLVLQRDTILFDGTKTYDQLQKTSQFDLPTDAEVEAGMSDIMRNVAPASVLQGATLQ
;
A
#
# COMPACT_ATOMS: atom_id res chain seq x y z
N MET A 1 14.94 -10.50 -31.71
CA MET A 1 14.82 -10.28 -30.26
C MET A 1 14.68 -11.66 -29.62
N LYS A 2 15.71 -12.15 -28.90
CA LYS A 2 15.56 -13.41 -28.15
C LYS A 2 14.74 -13.08 -26.92
N THR A 3 13.51 -13.56 -26.86
CA THR A 3 12.70 -13.49 -25.65
C THR A 3 13.17 -14.63 -24.77
N GLU A 4 14.13 -14.36 -23.88
CA GLU A 4 14.49 -15.34 -22.86
C GLU A 4 13.33 -15.43 -21.87
N PHE A 5 12.69 -16.60 -21.82
CA PHE A 5 11.66 -16.88 -20.84
C PHE A 5 12.31 -16.91 -19.45
N ARG A 6 11.80 -16.06 -18.57
CA ARG A 6 12.22 -16.01 -17.17
C ARG A 6 11.26 -16.85 -16.35
N THR A 7 11.79 -17.57 -15.38
CA THR A 7 10.99 -18.26 -14.35
C THR A 7 10.38 -17.25 -13.39
N ASP A 8 9.30 -17.64 -12.70
CA ASP A 8 8.62 -16.78 -11.71
C ASP A 8 9.58 -16.34 -10.60
N ASP A 9 10.44 -17.25 -10.14
CA ASP A 9 11.53 -16.98 -9.19
C ASP A 9 12.50 -15.90 -9.68
N GLU A 10 12.91 -15.98 -10.94
CA GLU A 10 13.84 -15.00 -11.52
C GLU A 10 13.17 -13.63 -11.63
N ILE A 11 11.88 -13.60 -12.03
CA ILE A 11 11.09 -12.37 -12.07
C ILE A 11 11.03 -11.78 -10.67
N GLU A 12 10.62 -12.55 -9.67
CA GLU A 12 10.46 -12.07 -8.30
C GLU A 12 11.75 -11.49 -7.72
N ARG A 13 12.89 -12.16 -7.93
CA ARG A 13 14.21 -11.67 -7.47
C ARG A 13 14.65 -10.39 -8.15
N SER A 14 14.16 -10.11 -9.36
CA SER A 14 14.51 -8.89 -10.08
C SER A 14 13.63 -7.68 -9.74
N VAL A 15 12.49 -7.90 -9.08
CA VAL A 15 11.61 -6.80 -8.69
C VAL A 15 12.11 -6.22 -7.39
N LEU A 16 12.60 -4.98 -7.47
CA LEU A 16 13.05 -4.22 -6.30
C LEU A 16 11.87 -3.96 -5.35
N PRO A 17 12.10 -3.82 -4.02
CA PRO A 17 11.04 -3.54 -3.06
C PRO A 17 10.17 -2.33 -3.42
N GLU A 18 10.77 -1.27 -3.94
CA GLU A 18 10.07 -0.05 -4.38
C GLU A 18 9.17 -0.32 -5.58
N GLN A 19 9.57 -1.22 -6.47
CA GLN A 19 8.75 -1.64 -7.61
C GLN A 19 7.58 -2.49 -7.16
N LYS A 20 7.77 -3.41 -6.20
CA LYS A 20 6.68 -4.20 -5.60
C LYS A 20 5.60 -3.29 -5.01
N LEU A 21 6.04 -2.26 -4.29
CA LEU A 21 5.17 -1.24 -3.69
C LEU A 21 4.41 -0.44 -4.74
N ARG A 22 5.05 -0.02 -5.83
CA ARG A 22 4.37 0.65 -6.95
C ARG A 22 3.33 -0.25 -7.62
N TYR A 23 3.65 -1.53 -7.82
CA TYR A 23 2.71 -2.48 -8.43
C TYR A 23 1.51 -2.75 -7.52
N ALA A 24 1.74 -2.95 -6.22
CA ALA A 24 0.68 -3.11 -5.23
C ALA A 24 -0.24 -1.88 -5.22
N TRP A 25 0.33 -0.68 -5.20
CA TRP A 25 -0.44 0.55 -5.23
C TRP A 25 -1.27 0.71 -6.51
N LEU A 26 -0.65 0.54 -7.69
CA LEU A 26 -1.36 0.62 -8.98
C LEU A 26 -2.50 -0.40 -9.08
N ARG A 27 -2.29 -1.62 -8.58
CA ARG A 27 -3.32 -2.68 -8.58
C ARG A 27 -4.52 -2.28 -7.70
N MET A 28 -4.25 -1.81 -6.48
CA MET A 28 -5.29 -1.36 -5.56
C MET A 28 -6.08 -0.17 -6.11
N GLU A 29 -5.39 0.82 -6.69
CA GLU A 29 -5.97 1.99 -7.34
C GLU A 29 -6.89 1.62 -8.51
N ALA A 30 -6.40 0.78 -9.42
CA ALA A 30 -7.17 0.36 -10.59
C ALA A 30 -8.45 -0.38 -10.17
N ILE A 31 -8.37 -1.25 -9.16
CA ILE A 31 -9.55 -2.00 -8.70
C ILE A 31 -10.54 -1.09 -7.99
N HIS A 32 -10.06 -0.18 -7.14
CA HIS A 32 -10.90 0.82 -6.50
C HIS A 32 -11.63 1.68 -7.55
N PHE A 33 -10.91 2.12 -8.59
CA PHE A 33 -11.49 2.87 -9.71
C PHE A 33 -12.60 2.07 -10.42
N HIS A 34 -12.37 0.80 -10.73
CA HIS A 34 -13.36 -0.02 -11.44
C HIS A 34 -14.53 -0.48 -10.57
N LYS A 35 -14.39 -0.53 -9.24
CA LYS A 35 -15.49 -0.84 -8.32
C LYS A 35 -16.43 0.33 -8.06
N CYS A 36 -15.98 1.56 -8.25
CA CYS A 36 -16.81 2.76 -8.05
C CYS A 36 -17.01 3.54 -9.37
N PRO A 37 -17.59 2.93 -10.43
CA PRO A 37 -17.68 3.57 -11.74
C PRO A 37 -18.54 4.84 -11.72
N GLU A 38 -19.55 4.91 -10.86
CA GLU A 38 -20.45 6.06 -10.75
C GLU A 38 -19.78 7.30 -10.15
N SER A 39 -18.82 7.13 -9.23
CA SER A 39 -18.09 8.25 -8.62
C SER A 39 -16.99 8.82 -9.51
N ASN A 40 -16.61 8.09 -10.56
CA ASN A 40 -15.47 8.45 -11.42
C ASN A 40 -15.89 9.26 -12.65
N GLY A 41 -17.17 9.21 -13.04
CA GLY A 41 -17.70 9.95 -14.19
C GLY A 41 -16.97 9.57 -15.48
N ARG A 42 -16.54 10.57 -16.27
CA ARG A 42 -15.76 10.39 -17.52
C ARG A 42 -14.24 10.45 -17.31
N ARG A 43 -13.75 10.43 -16.07
CA ARG A 43 -12.31 10.51 -15.80
C ARG A 43 -11.64 9.18 -16.17
N SER A 44 -10.40 9.25 -16.65
CA SER A 44 -9.58 8.06 -16.85
C SER A 44 -9.05 7.57 -15.49
N GLN A 45 -8.75 6.27 -15.38
CA GLN A 45 -8.07 5.73 -14.19
C GLN A 45 -6.76 6.47 -13.91
N TRP A 46 -6.03 6.87 -14.95
CA TRP A 46 -4.77 7.59 -14.84
C TRP A 46 -4.95 8.98 -14.21
N SER A 47 -6.03 9.67 -14.54
CA SER A 47 -6.34 10.96 -13.93
C SER A 47 -6.59 10.85 -12.42
N ALA A 48 -7.26 9.77 -11.98
CA ALA A 48 -7.48 9.52 -10.55
C ALA A 48 -6.18 9.14 -9.82
N ILE A 49 -5.36 8.30 -10.46
CA ILE A 49 -4.03 7.90 -10.00
C ILE A 49 -3.12 9.14 -9.83
N ASP A 50 -3.05 10.00 -10.84
CA ASP A 50 -2.22 11.22 -10.81
C ASP A 50 -2.66 12.19 -9.71
N GLU A 51 -3.97 12.39 -9.54
CA GLU A 51 -4.54 13.22 -8.47
C GLU A 51 -4.13 12.70 -7.08
N ARG A 52 -4.23 11.38 -6.87
CA ARG A 52 -3.84 10.75 -5.61
C ARG A 52 -2.33 10.81 -5.36
N LEU A 53 -1.51 10.64 -6.39
CA LEU A 53 -0.05 10.82 -6.28
C LEU A 53 0.32 12.25 -5.94
N ALA A 54 -0.36 13.24 -6.51
CA ALA A 54 -0.12 14.64 -6.19
C ALA A 54 -0.43 14.93 -4.71
N ILE A 55 -1.57 14.42 -4.20
CA ILE A 55 -1.95 14.53 -2.79
C ILE A 55 -0.91 13.85 -1.91
N LEU A 56 -0.56 12.60 -2.20
CA LEU A 56 0.40 11.82 -1.41
C LEU A 56 1.79 12.47 -1.41
N GLY A 57 2.21 13.02 -2.56
CA GLY A 57 3.47 13.76 -2.71
C GLY A 57 3.55 15.02 -1.85
N SER A 58 2.41 15.62 -1.50
CA SER A 58 2.36 16.76 -0.56
C SER A 58 2.44 16.36 0.92
N LYS A 59 2.29 15.07 1.25
CA LYS A 59 2.33 14.57 2.62
C LYS A 59 3.78 14.39 3.10
N PRO A 60 4.05 14.42 4.43
CA PRO A 60 5.39 14.15 4.95
C PRO A 60 5.91 12.76 4.59
N TYR A 61 7.22 12.59 4.48
CA TYR A 61 7.85 11.31 4.12
C TYR A 61 7.36 10.12 4.96
N ARG A 62 7.24 10.29 6.29
CA ARG A 62 6.75 9.23 7.18
C ARG A 62 5.31 8.81 6.91
N PHE A 63 4.47 9.77 6.51
CA PHE A 63 3.09 9.48 6.12
C PHE A 63 3.10 8.65 4.84
N GLN A 64 3.89 9.05 3.85
CA GLN A 64 4.02 8.31 2.59
C GLN A 64 4.53 6.88 2.82
N GLU A 65 5.59 6.71 3.60
CA GLU A 65 6.15 5.41 3.97
C GLU A 65 5.11 4.51 4.65
N THR A 66 4.40 5.04 5.66
CA THR A 66 3.36 4.29 6.38
C THR A 66 2.19 3.93 5.46
N PHE A 67 1.74 4.86 4.63
CA PHE A 67 0.69 4.64 3.64
C PHE A 67 1.07 3.49 2.70
N TYR A 68 2.26 3.53 2.10
CA TYR A 68 2.67 2.51 1.16
C TYR A 68 2.88 1.13 1.82
N ASN A 69 3.35 1.09 3.07
CA ASN A 69 3.45 -0.16 3.82
C ASN A 69 2.06 -0.78 4.06
N LEU A 70 1.06 0.04 4.42
CA LEU A 70 -0.32 -0.43 4.57
C LEU A 70 -0.90 -0.93 3.24
N VAL A 71 -0.62 -0.24 2.13
CA VAL A 71 -1.01 -0.68 0.79
C VAL A 71 -0.40 -2.04 0.46
N LEU A 72 0.91 -2.22 0.69
CA LEU A 72 1.60 -3.47 0.40
C LEU A 72 1.06 -4.63 1.25
N GLN A 73 0.77 -4.38 2.54
CA GLN A 73 0.14 -5.37 3.42
C GLN A 73 -1.23 -5.80 2.91
N ARG A 74 -2.09 -4.83 2.55
CA ARG A 74 -3.42 -5.12 1.99
C ARG A 74 -3.33 -5.88 0.67
N ASP A 75 -2.45 -5.45 -0.24
CA ASP A 75 -2.22 -6.12 -1.53
C ASP A 75 -1.78 -7.57 -1.33
N THR A 76 -0.85 -7.83 -0.40
CA THR A 76 -0.36 -9.19 -0.13
C THR A 76 -1.47 -10.11 0.42
N ILE A 77 -2.37 -9.58 1.25
CA ILE A 77 -3.49 -10.34 1.82
C ILE A 77 -4.57 -10.63 0.75
N LEU A 78 -4.80 -9.67 -0.15
CA LEU A 78 -5.82 -9.78 -1.17
C LEU A 78 -5.36 -10.62 -2.37
N PHE A 79 -4.13 -10.41 -2.84
CA PHE A 79 -3.58 -11.03 -4.05
C PHE A 79 -2.51 -12.07 -3.72
N ASP A 80 -2.91 -13.06 -2.93
CA ASP A 80 -2.07 -14.21 -2.53
C ASP A 80 -1.94 -15.30 -3.63
N GLY A 81 -2.54 -15.08 -4.81
CA GLY A 81 -2.56 -16.04 -5.92
C GLY A 81 -3.55 -17.19 -5.78
N THR A 82 -4.31 -17.26 -4.67
CA THR A 82 -5.27 -18.33 -4.41
C THR A 82 -6.71 -18.00 -4.82
N LYS A 83 -7.03 -16.70 -4.85
CA LYS A 83 -8.39 -16.20 -5.12
C LYS A 83 -8.53 -15.69 -6.54
N THR A 84 -9.63 -16.06 -7.21
CA THR A 84 -10.01 -15.48 -8.50
C THR A 84 -10.58 -14.08 -8.31
N TYR A 85 -10.61 -13.28 -9.39
CA TYR A 85 -11.21 -11.94 -9.35
C TYR A 85 -12.66 -11.96 -8.87
N ASP A 86 -13.48 -12.90 -9.34
CA ASP A 86 -14.88 -13.04 -8.93
C ASP A 86 -15.03 -13.36 -7.43
N GLN A 87 -14.09 -14.14 -6.87
CA GLN A 87 -14.08 -14.43 -5.43
C GLN A 87 -13.71 -13.18 -4.62
N LEU A 88 -12.69 -12.44 -5.06
CA LEU A 88 -12.27 -11.20 -4.42
C LEU A 88 -13.37 -10.13 -4.49
N GLN A 89 -14.09 -10.02 -5.61
CA GLN A 89 -15.19 -9.08 -5.74
C GLN A 89 -16.28 -9.27 -4.67
N LYS A 90 -16.58 -10.52 -4.31
CA LYS A 90 -17.61 -10.90 -3.34
C LYS A 90 -17.14 -10.85 -1.88
N THR A 91 -15.85 -11.06 -1.64
CA THR A 91 -15.32 -11.31 -0.29
C THR A 91 -14.42 -10.20 0.23
N SER A 92 -14.07 -9.21 -0.60
CA SER A 92 -13.07 -8.21 -0.26
C SER A 92 -13.56 -6.78 -0.46
N GLN A 93 -13.21 -5.95 0.52
CA GLN A 93 -13.14 -4.50 0.39
C GLN A 93 -11.78 -4.13 -0.19
N PHE A 94 -11.78 -3.28 -1.23
CA PHE A 94 -10.57 -2.84 -1.93
C PHE A 94 -10.23 -1.41 -1.56
N ASP A 95 -10.49 -1.06 -0.31
CA ASP A 95 -10.33 0.30 0.17
C ASP A 95 -8.84 0.61 0.36
N LEU A 96 -8.47 1.82 -0.06
CA LEU A 96 -7.14 2.35 0.18
C LEU A 96 -7.02 2.81 1.64
N PRO A 97 -5.80 2.87 2.19
CA PRO A 97 -5.62 3.38 3.54
C PRO A 97 -6.15 4.82 3.65
N THR A 98 -6.98 5.05 4.66
CA THR A 98 -7.47 6.39 4.99
C THR A 98 -6.40 7.18 5.75
N ASP A 99 -6.46 8.51 5.72
CA ASP A 99 -5.53 9.36 6.47
C ASP A 99 -5.49 8.97 7.97
N ALA A 100 -6.64 8.65 8.57
CA ALA A 100 -6.72 8.20 9.96
C ALA A 100 -6.00 6.87 10.23
N GLU A 101 -6.09 5.91 9.31
CA GLU A 101 -5.37 4.64 9.41
C GLU A 101 -3.85 4.83 9.27
N VAL A 102 -3.43 5.74 8.38
CA VAL A 102 -2.02 6.08 8.23
C VAL A 102 -1.48 6.77 9.49
N GLU A 103 -2.24 7.70 10.07
CA GLU A 103 -1.89 8.38 11.31
C GLU A 103 -1.80 7.42 12.51
N ALA A 104 -2.73 6.47 12.61
CA ALA A 104 -2.67 5.41 13.60
C ALA A 104 -1.41 4.52 13.41
N GLY A 105 -1.14 4.10 12.17
CA GLY A 105 0.04 3.31 11.84
C GLY A 105 1.36 4.03 12.16
N MET A 106 1.44 5.34 11.90
CA MET A 106 2.59 6.15 12.28
C MET A 106 2.79 6.17 13.80
N SER A 107 1.71 6.28 14.57
CA SER A 107 1.75 6.29 16.03
C SER A 107 2.21 4.95 16.61
N ASP A 108 1.84 3.83 15.99
CA ASP A 108 2.25 2.49 16.39
C ASP A 108 3.72 2.22 16.03
N ILE A 109 4.18 2.69 14.86
CA ILE A 109 5.60 2.70 14.52
C ILE A 109 6.38 3.56 15.52
N MET A 110 5.89 4.75 15.90
CA MET A 110 6.55 5.60 16.89
C MET A 110 6.60 4.97 18.28
N ARG A 111 5.57 4.21 18.69
CA ARG A 111 5.58 3.42 19.93
C ARG A 111 6.61 2.29 19.90
N ASN A 112 6.81 1.66 18.76
CA ASN A 112 7.79 0.58 18.58
C ASN A 112 9.23 1.10 18.36
N VAL A 113 9.41 2.37 17.96
CA VAL A 113 10.71 3.03 17.75
C VAL A 113 11.14 3.87 18.97
N ALA A 114 10.24 4.18 19.90
CA ALA A 114 10.60 4.84 21.15
C ALA A 114 11.65 3.97 21.90
N PRO A 115 12.84 4.50 22.21
CA PRO A 115 13.91 3.70 22.77
C PRO A 115 13.52 3.20 24.17
N ALA A 116 13.97 1.99 24.49
CA ALA A 116 13.91 1.34 25.79
C ALA A 116 14.65 2.09 26.94
N SER A 117 14.86 3.41 26.81
CA SER A 117 15.62 4.24 27.73
C SER A 117 14.78 5.24 28.54
N VAL A 118 13.44 5.17 28.51
CA VAL A 118 12.59 6.09 29.30
C VAL A 118 12.07 5.47 30.63
N LEU A 119 12.47 4.24 30.99
CA LEU A 119 12.05 3.60 32.25
C LEU A 119 13.19 3.33 33.26
N GLN A 120 14.25 4.13 33.27
CA GLN A 120 15.19 4.17 34.39
C GLN A 120 15.40 5.61 34.86
N GLY A 121 14.51 6.06 35.74
CA GLY A 121 14.59 7.40 36.30
C GLY A 121 13.53 7.68 37.37
N ALA A 122 13.18 6.69 38.20
CA ALA A 122 12.39 6.93 39.41
C ALA A 122 12.62 5.82 40.44
N THR A 123 13.81 5.83 41.07
CA THR A 123 14.00 5.15 42.34
C THR A 123 14.75 6.06 43.31
N LEU A 124 13.97 6.63 44.24
CA LEU A 124 14.26 6.96 45.65
C LEU A 124 15.47 7.85 45.98
N GLN A 125 15.17 9.05 46.47
CA GLN A 125 15.71 9.55 47.75
C GLN A 125 14.54 9.97 48.66
#